data_AF-A0A7C7QZ23-F1
#
_entry.id   AF-A0A7C7QZ23-F1
#
_cell.length_a   1.000
_cell.length_b   1.000
_cell.length_c   1.000
_cell.angle_alpha   90.00
_cell.angle_beta   90.00
_cell.angle_gamma   90.00
#
_symmetry.space_group_name_H-M   'P 1'
#
loop_
_entity.id
_entity.type
_entity.pdbx_description
1 polymer ?
#
loop_
_entity_poly.entity_id
_entity_poly.type
_entity_poly.pdbx_seq_one_letter_code
_entity_poly.pdbx_strand_id
1 'polypeptide(L)'
;MAWEYRGKHGPYYYRSRRVGGRVVKEYLGRGEAAHWAAMMDLWDKQQRQQQTDRHRQRKAEEKALEDQLDNVCHLARLATWTQLLLSGYHNHKGEWRKRRNA
;
A
#
# COMPACT_ATOMS: atom_id res chain seq x y z
N MET A 1 18.52 17.96 0.37
CA MET A 1 18.83 19.28 -0.23
C MET A 1 19.60 19.03 -1.50
N ALA A 2 19.11 19.54 -2.63
CA ALA A 2 19.68 19.24 -3.94
C ALA A 2 20.47 20.41 -4.52
N TRP A 3 20.12 21.66 -4.19
CA TRP A 3 20.95 22.82 -4.55
C TRP A 3 21.94 23.16 -3.45
N GLU A 4 23.20 23.35 -3.81
CA GLU A 4 24.29 23.73 -2.91
C GLU A 4 25.03 24.97 -3.45
N TYR A 5 25.40 25.88 -2.55
CA TYR A 5 26.32 26.98 -2.84
C TYR A 5 27.69 26.66 -2.24
N ARG A 6 28.77 27.00 -2.96
CA ARG A 6 30.15 26.83 -2.47
C ARG A 6 30.88 28.17 -2.55
N GLY A 7 30.91 28.87 -1.42
CA GLY A 7 31.46 30.22 -1.34
C GLY A 7 30.70 31.20 -2.23
N LYS A 8 31.41 31.95 -3.08
CA LYS A 8 30.82 32.88 -4.06
C LYS A 8 30.31 32.22 -5.33
N HIS A 9 30.50 30.91 -5.50
CA HIS A 9 30.09 30.18 -6.70
C HIS A 9 28.90 29.25 -6.43
N GLY A 10 28.02 29.12 -7.42
CA GLY A 10 26.80 28.34 -7.35
C GLY A 10 25.65 29.03 -8.10
N PRO A 11 24.43 28.49 -8.02
CA PRO A 11 24.05 27.24 -7.34
C PRO A 11 24.46 25.98 -8.13
N TYR A 12 24.79 24.91 -7.42
CA TYR A 12 25.13 23.59 -7.94
C TYR A 12 24.05 22.58 -7.61
N TYR A 13 23.61 21.77 -8.56
CA TYR A 13 22.63 20.72 -8.31
C TYR A 13 23.32 19.39 -8.02
N TYR A 14 22.87 18.74 -6.96
CA TYR A 14 23.31 17.44 -6.48
C TYR A 14 22.09 16.55 -6.25
N ARG A 15 22.16 15.31 -6.72
CA ARG A 15 21.14 14.30 -6.47
C ARG A 15 21.68 13.27 -5.48
N SER A 16 20.88 12.93 -4.48
CA SER A 16 21.22 11.86 -3.54
C SER A 16 20.76 10.52 -4.11
N ARG A 17 21.68 9.56 -4.26
CA ARG A 17 21.38 8.19 -4.71
C ARG A 17 21.88 7.17 -3.71
N ARG A 18 21.11 6.12 -3.46
CA ARG A 18 21.58 4.95 -2.72
C ARG A 18 22.29 3.98 -3.68
N VAL A 19 23.55 3.70 -3.39
CA VAL A 19 24.39 2.73 -4.13
C VAL A 19 25.05 1.82 -3.10
N GLY A 20 24.80 0.50 -3.18
CA GLY A 20 25.39 -0.48 -2.26
C GLY A 20 25.12 -0.17 -0.78
N GLY A 21 23.91 0.28 -0.44
CA GLY A 21 23.53 0.61 0.95
C GLY A 21 24.03 1.97 1.47
N ARG A 22 24.85 2.70 0.72
CA ARG A 22 25.34 4.04 1.08
C ARG A 22 24.64 5.12 0.28
N VAL A 23 24.40 6.28 0.90
CA VAL A 23 23.86 7.46 0.22
C VAL A 23 25.03 8.27 -0.35
N VAL A 24 25.08 8.44 -1.66
CA VAL A 24 26.09 9.20 -2.39
C VAL A 24 25.44 10.44 -3.03
N LYS A 25 26.14 11.57 -3.02
CA LYS A 25 25.73 12.79 -3.73
C LYS A 25 26.35 12.80 -5.12
N GLU A 26 25.51 12.77 -6.14
CA GLU A 26 25.88 12.87 -7.56
C GLU A 26 25.80 14.34 -7.98
N TYR A 27 26.90 14.90 -8.47
CA TYR A 27 26.93 16.27 -9.00
C TYR A 27 26.32 16.29 -10.41
N LEU A 28 25.31 17.14 -10.61
CA LEU A 28 24.55 17.25 -11.86
C LEU A 28 24.71 18.60 -12.56
N GLY A 29 25.64 19.45 -12.10
CA GLY A 29 26.00 20.69 -12.78
C GLY A 29 25.56 21.97 -12.08
N ARG A 30 25.57 23.08 -12.83
CA ARG A 30 25.08 24.42 -12.43
C ARG A 30 24.34 25.07 -13.60
N GLY A 31 23.67 26.20 -13.35
CA GLY A 31 22.99 26.97 -14.40
C GLY A 31 21.80 26.22 -14.99
N GLU A 32 21.47 26.45 -16.26
CA GLU A 32 20.25 25.90 -16.89
C GLU A 32 20.20 24.37 -16.86
N ALA A 33 21.30 23.67 -17.17
CA ALA A 33 21.34 22.21 -17.13
C ALA A 33 20.95 21.64 -15.76
N ALA A 34 21.36 22.31 -14.69
CA ALA A 34 21.01 21.95 -13.32
C ALA A 34 19.54 22.23 -12.99
N HIS A 35 18.94 23.27 -13.57
CA HIS A 35 17.50 23.55 -13.45
C HIS A 35 16.66 22.49 -14.17
N TRP A 36 17.08 22.07 -15.37
CA TRP A 36 16.44 20.95 -16.07
C TRP A 36 16.51 19.65 -15.27
N ALA A 37 17.68 19.33 -14.70
CA ALA A 37 17.83 18.18 -13.80
C ALA A 37 16.90 18.26 -12.58
N ALA A 38 16.81 19.43 -11.95
CA ALA A 38 15.90 19.64 -10.83
C ALA A 38 14.43 19.45 -11.20
N MET A 39 14.03 19.94 -12.39
CA MET A 39 12.67 19.79 -12.88
C MET A 39 12.32 18.33 -13.20
N MET A 40 13.24 17.58 -13.80
CA MET A 40 13.06 16.15 -14.03
C MET A 40 12.91 15.36 -12.72
N ASP A 41 13.76 15.63 -11.72
CA ASP A 41 13.66 14.98 -10.41
C ASP A 41 12.32 15.31 -9.70
N LEU A 42 11.81 16.54 -9.85
CA LEU A 42 10.50 16.93 -9.34
C LEU A 42 9.37 16.19 -10.05
N TRP A 43 9.43 16.10 -11.37
CA TRP A 43 8.47 15.34 -12.18
C TRP A 43 8.45 13.87 -11.77
N ASP A 44 9.62 13.23 -11.68
CA ASP A 44 9.75 11.84 -11.24
C ASP A 44 9.19 11.61 -9.84
N LYS A 45 9.42 12.55 -8.92
CA LYS A 45 8.85 12.50 -7.57
C LYS A 45 7.33 12.57 -7.61
N GLN A 46 6.77 13.47 -8.42
CA GLN A 46 5.33 13.60 -8.60
C GLN A 46 4.71 12.33 -9.19
N GLN A 47 5.34 11.73 -10.21
CA GLN A 47 4.90 10.48 -10.82
C GLN A 47 4.90 9.33 -9.79
N ARG A 48 5.98 9.18 -9.02
CA ARG A 48 6.05 8.17 -7.95
C ARG A 48 4.97 8.38 -6.88
N GLN A 49 4.72 9.63 -6.50
CA GLN A 49 3.67 9.96 -5.52
C GLN A 49 2.29 9.59 -6.06
N GLN A 50 1.97 9.98 -7.30
CA GLN A 50 0.70 9.62 -7.95
C GLN A 50 0.50 8.11 -8.06
N GLN A 51 1.54 7.37 -8.43
CA GLN A 51 1.48 5.90 -8.48
C GLN A 51 1.24 5.30 -7.09
N THR A 52 1.92 5.81 -6.07
CA THR A 52 1.76 5.37 -4.68
C THR A 52 0.34 5.65 -4.18
N ASP A 53 -0.19 6.84 -4.47
CA ASP A 53 -1.53 7.25 -4.06
C ASP A 53 -2.61 6.40 -4.76
N ARG A 54 -2.47 6.18 -6.08
CA ARG A 54 -3.36 5.28 -6.84
C ARG A 54 -3.32 3.86 -6.29
N HIS A 55 -2.13 3.33 -5.98
CA HIS A 55 -2.00 2.00 -5.40
C HIS A 55 -2.65 1.92 -4.02
N ARG A 56 -2.48 2.95 -3.19
CA ARG A 56 -3.10 3.03 -1.86
C ARG A 56 -4.62 3.11 -1.94
N GLN A 57 -5.16 3.91 -2.86
CA GLN A 57 -6.61 4.02 -3.09
C GLN A 57 -7.18 2.66 -3.52
N ARG A 58 -6.57 2.01 -4.51
CA ARG A 58 -6.98 0.67 -4.95
C ARG A 58 -6.99 -0.34 -3.81
N LYS A 59 -5.92 -0.39 -3.00
CA LYS A 59 -5.88 -1.30 -1.84
C LYS A 59 -6.96 -1.00 -0.80
N ALA A 60 -7.30 0.27 -0.60
CA ALA A 60 -8.36 0.65 0.32
C ALA A 60 -9.74 0.21 -0.19
N GLU A 61 -9.99 0.35 -1.50
CA GLU A 61 -11.21 -0.14 -2.15
C GLU A 61 -11.32 -1.67 -2.11
N GLU A 62 -10.24 -2.38 -2.46
CA GLU A 62 -10.16 -3.84 -2.39
C GLU A 62 -10.43 -4.33 -0.95
N LYS A 63 -9.80 -3.70 0.06
CA LYS A 63 -10.03 -4.05 1.47
C LYS A 63 -11.46 -3.77 1.93
N ALA A 64 -12.06 -2.66 1.51
CA ALA A 64 -13.45 -2.36 1.87
C ALA A 64 -14.42 -3.42 1.33
N LEU A 65 -14.17 -3.94 0.11
CA LEU A 65 -14.97 -5.01 -0.47
C LEU A 65 -14.75 -6.35 0.25
N GLU A 66 -13.49 -6.68 0.59
CA GLU A 66 -13.18 -7.86 1.41
C GLU A 66 -13.90 -7.82 2.76
N ASP A 67 -13.86 -6.68 3.46
CA ASP A 67 -14.51 -6.51 4.76
C ASP A 67 -16.05 -6.67 4.65
N GLN A 68 -16.66 -6.19 3.56
CA GLN A 68 -18.07 -6.40 3.28
C GLN A 68 -18.40 -7.88 3.03
N LEU A 69 -17.57 -8.57 2.23
CA LEU A 69 -17.76 -9.98 1.92
C LEU A 69 -17.62 -10.84 3.19
N ASP A 70 -16.62 -10.56 4.02
CA ASP A 70 -16.41 -11.25 5.30
C ASP A 70 -17.62 -11.11 6.21
N ASN A 71 -18.22 -9.91 6.28
CA ASN A 71 -19.43 -9.69 7.06
C ASN A 71 -20.62 -10.53 6.55
N VAL A 72 -20.85 -10.55 5.23
CA VAL A 72 -21.91 -11.37 4.62
C VAL A 72 -21.66 -12.86 4.88
N CYS A 73 -20.43 -13.34 4.69
CA CYS A 73 -20.06 -14.73 4.98
C CYS A 73 -20.25 -15.08 6.45
N HIS A 74 -19.94 -14.16 7.37
CA HIS A 74 -20.15 -14.33 8.80
C HIS A 74 -21.64 -14.48 9.13
N LEU A 75 -22.49 -13.57 8.63
CA LEU A 75 -23.94 -13.63 8.83
C LEU A 75 -24.56 -14.89 8.22
N ALA A 76 -24.15 -15.27 7.00
CA ALA A 76 -24.63 -16.49 6.36
C ALA A 76 -24.25 -17.74 7.17
N ARG A 77 -23.04 -17.78 7.73
CA ARG A 77 -22.58 -18.87 8.60
C ARG A 77 -23.39 -18.93 9.89
N LEU A 78 -23.63 -17.80 10.55
CA LEU A 78 -24.45 -17.73 11.76
C LEU A 78 -25.90 -18.18 11.51
N ALA A 79 -26.51 -17.73 10.41
CA ALA A 79 -27.86 -18.15 10.03
C ALA A 79 -27.92 -19.67 9.79
N THR A 80 -26.95 -20.20 9.05
CA THR A 80 -26.84 -21.64 8.77
C THR A 80 -26.67 -22.45 10.06
N TRP A 81 -25.76 -22.03 10.93
CA TRP A 81 -25.50 -22.73 12.20
C TRP A 81 -26.72 -22.69 13.12
N THR A 82 -27.39 -21.53 13.21
CA THR A 82 -28.64 -21.40 13.96
C THR A 82 -29.70 -22.36 13.44
N GLN A 83 -29.89 -22.43 12.12
CA GLN A 83 -30.86 -23.34 11.53
C GLN A 83 -30.54 -24.82 11.78
N LEU A 84 -29.25 -25.21 11.69
CA LEU A 84 -28.80 -26.56 12.00
C LEU A 84 -29.07 -26.92 13.47
N LEU A 85 -28.76 -26.02 14.40
CA LEU A 85 -29.02 -26.20 15.83
C LEU A 85 -30.52 -26.35 16.11
N LEU A 86 -31.36 -25.48 15.56
CA LEU A 86 -32.82 -25.55 15.70
C LEU A 86 -33.39 -26.84 15.09
N SER A 87 -32.77 -27.36 14.04
CA SER A 87 -33.13 -28.64 13.40
C SER A 87 -32.61 -29.87 14.16
N GLY A 88 -32.03 -29.68 15.36
CA GLY A 88 -31.53 -30.76 16.21
C GLY A 88 -30.16 -31.32 15.79
N TYR A 89 -29.40 -30.60 14.96
CA TYR A 89 -28.02 -30.94 14.66
C TYR A 89 -27.08 -30.36 15.73
N HIS A 90 -25.89 -30.94 15.84
CA HIS A 90 -24.79 -30.43 16.65
C HIS A 90 -23.48 -30.59 15.88
N ASN A 91 -22.50 -29.75 16.18
CA ASN A 91 -21.15 -29.92 15.65
C ASN A 91 -20.39 -30.96 16.47
N HIS A 92 -19.91 -32.01 15.81
CA HIS A 92 -19.05 -33.04 16.37
C HIS A 92 -17.74 -33.06 15.58
N LYS A 93 -16.67 -32.51 16.17
CA LYS A 93 -15.32 -32.45 15.57
C LYS A 93 -15.28 -31.82 14.17
N GLY A 94 -16.03 -30.74 13.96
CA GLY A 94 -16.09 -30.03 12.68
C GLY A 94 -17.20 -30.51 11.74
N GLU A 95 -17.84 -31.66 12.01
CA GLU A 95 -18.95 -32.18 11.22
C GLU A 95 -20.30 -31.93 11.90
N TRP A 96 -21.34 -31.61 11.15
CA TRP A 96 -22.70 -31.50 11.69
C TRP A 96 -23.40 -32.86 11.71
N ARG A 97 -23.92 -33.27 12.87
CA ARG A 97 -24.64 -34.54 13.07
C ARG A 97 -25.98 -34.32 13.73
N LYS A 98 -27.01 -35.03 13.27
CA LYS A 98 -28.34 -35.00 13.88
C LYS A 98 -28.34 -35.73 15.22
N ARG A 99 -28.92 -35.14 16.26
CA ARG A 99 -29.11 -35.81 17.55
C ARG A 99 -30.09 -36.97 17.36
N ARG A 100 -29.78 -38.13 17.95
CA ARG A 100 -30.55 -39.36 17.75
C ARG A 100 -31.81 -39.47 18.63
N ASN A 101 -31.93 -38.62 19.64
CA ASN A 101 -33.12 -38.53 20.50
C ASN A 101 -33.46 -37.03 20.64
N ALA A 102 -34.53 -36.60 19.99
CA ALA A 102 -35.19 -35.31 20.20
C ALA A 102 -36.65 -35.59 20.51
#